data_AF-A0A5S4FP69-F1
#
_entry.id   AF-A0A5S4FP69-F1
#
_cell.length_a   1.000
_cell.length_b   1.000
_cell.length_c   1.000
_cell.angle_alpha   90.00
_cell.angle_beta   90.00
_cell.angle_gamma   90.00
#
_symmetry.space_group_name_H-M   'P 1'
#
loop_
_entity.id
_entity.type
_entity.pdbx_description
1 polymer ?
#
loop_
_entity_poly.entity_id
_entity_poly.type
_entity_poly.pdbx_seq_one_letter_code
_entity_poly.pdbx_strand_id
1 'polypeptide(L)' 'MEPLAAATHDLTVLGAMRAVIERHGGGPYPADELAVIAGVTAEDAQRVLEQMVRDGLAIPAGQQPPAAPPS' A
#
# COMPACT_ATOMS: atom_id res chain seq x y z
N MET A 1 -9.49 -11.68 -23.63
CA MET A 1 -10.03 -12.37 -22.44
C MET A 1 -9.22 -11.87 -21.25
N GLU A 2 -9.42 -10.60 -20.86
CA GLU A 2 -8.46 -9.84 -20.03
C GLU A 2 -8.94 -9.32 -18.64
N PRO A 3 -10.10 -9.68 -18.06
CA PRO A 3 -10.43 -9.23 -16.70
C PRO A 3 -9.85 -10.11 -15.58
N LEU A 4 -9.67 -11.42 -15.82
CA LEU A 4 -9.23 -12.35 -14.78
C LEU A 4 -7.73 -12.23 -14.46
N ALA A 5 -6.92 -11.93 -15.47
CA ALA A 5 -5.47 -11.75 -15.29
C ALA A 5 -5.16 -10.52 -14.43
N ALA A 6 -5.85 -9.39 -14.70
CA ALA A 6 -5.73 -8.17 -13.90
C ALA A 6 -6.13 -8.41 -12.43
N ALA A 7 -7.26 -9.08 -12.18
CA ALA A 7 -7.70 -9.39 -10.82
C ALA A 7 -6.73 -10.31 -10.05
N THR A 8 -6.06 -11.25 -10.75
CA THR A 8 -5.08 -12.15 -10.13
C THR A 8 -3.76 -11.42 -9.80
N HIS A 9 -3.37 -10.47 -10.67
CA HIS A 9 -2.24 -9.57 -10.42
C HIS A 9 -2.50 -8.71 -9.18
N ASP A 10 -3.68 -8.10 -9.07
CA ASP A 10 -4.07 -7.27 -7.92
C ASP A 10 -4.03 -8.04 -6.59
N LEU A 11 -4.47 -9.30 -6.57
CA LEU A 11 -4.37 -10.15 -5.38
C LEU A 11 -2.93 -10.45 -4.97
N THR A 12 -2.03 -10.60 -5.96
CA THR A 12 -0.61 -10.81 -5.73
C THR A 12 0.04 -9.57 -5.13
N VAL A 13 -0.29 -8.39 -5.68
CA VAL A 13 0.17 -7.09 -5.20
C VAL A 13 -0.32 -6.85 -3.76
N LEU A 14 -1.60 -7.14 -3.47
CA LEU A 14 -2.18 -7.03 -2.12
C LEU A 14 -1.45 -7.91 -1.11
N GLY A 15 -1.14 -9.16 -1.47
CA GLY A 15 -0.39 -10.07 -0.61
C GLY A 15 1.01 -9.54 -0.28
N ALA A 16 1.72 -9.02 -1.29
CA ALA A 16 3.04 -8.44 -1.11
C ALA A 16 3.00 -7.19 -0.20
N MET A 17 2.06 -6.27 -0.44
CA MET A 17 1.91 -5.06 0.38
C MET A 17 1.51 -5.35 1.82
N ARG A 18 0.63 -6.34 2.04
CA ARG A 18 0.27 -6.78 3.39
C ARG A 18 1.47 -7.33 4.16
N ALA A 19 2.33 -8.12 3.52
CA ALA A 19 3.54 -8.64 4.14
C ALA A 19 4.50 -7.51 4.56
N VAL A 20 4.58 -6.42 3.77
CA VAL A 20 5.36 -5.22 4.12
C VAL A 20 4.77 -4.54 5.35
N ILE A 21 3.46 -4.30 5.38
CA ILE A 21 2.77 -3.68 6.52
C ILE A 21 2.89 -4.53 7.79
N GLU A 22 2.74 -5.84 7.70
CA GLU A 22 2.89 -6.75 8.85
C GLU A 22 4.33 -6.74 9.39
N ARG A 23 5.33 -6.58 8.51
CA ARG A 23 6.75 -6.55 8.89
C ARG A 23 7.22 -5.19 9.42
N HIS A 24 6.70 -4.09 8.87
CA HIS A 24 7.21 -2.74 9.11
C HIS A 24 6.22 -1.85 9.91
N GLY A 25 4.98 -2.32 10.15
CA GLY A 25 3.89 -1.58 10.78
C GLY A 25 3.01 -0.84 9.78
N GLY A 26 1.82 -0.35 10.17
CA GLY A 26 0.89 0.39 9.30
C GLY A 26 1.27 1.84 9.03
N GLY A 27 2.57 2.13 8.87
CA GLY A 27 3.09 3.48 8.68
C GLY A 27 2.56 4.17 7.40
N PRO A 28 2.71 5.49 7.28
CA PRO A 28 2.38 6.20 6.05
C PRO A 28 3.41 5.83 4.98
N TYR A 29 3.07 4.85 4.14
CA TYR A 29 3.96 4.41 3.07
C TYR A 29 3.67 5.16 1.77
N PRO A 30 4.65 5.85 1.18
CA PRO A 30 4.50 6.36 -0.17
C PRO A 30 4.40 5.19 -1.16
N ALA A 31 3.48 5.31 -2.13
CA ALA A 31 3.23 4.23 -3.10
C ALA A 31 4.49 3.82 -3.88
N ASP A 32 5.40 4.75 -4.13
CA ASP A 32 6.67 4.50 -4.82
C ASP A 32 7.59 3.56 -4.03
N GLU A 33 7.70 3.75 -2.71
CA GLU A 33 8.48 2.84 -1.86
C GLU A 33 7.81 1.47 -1.75
N LEU A 34 6.48 1.42 -1.62
CA LEU A 34 5.75 0.14 -1.63
C LEU A 34 5.95 -0.60 -2.94
N ALA A 35 5.95 0.10 -4.06
CA ALA A 35 6.20 -0.48 -5.38
C ALA A 35 7.59 -1.11 -5.46
N VAL A 36 8.62 -0.40 -4.97
CA VAL A 36 9.99 -0.92 -4.92
C VAL A 36 10.09 -2.15 -4.01
N ILE A 37 9.49 -2.13 -2.83
CA ILE A 37 9.57 -3.24 -1.87
C ILE A 37 8.77 -4.46 -2.34
N ALA A 38 7.58 -4.23 -2.91
CA ALA A 38 6.72 -5.30 -3.42
C ALA A 38 7.14 -5.79 -4.82
N GLY A 39 8.04 -5.08 -5.50
CA GLY A 39 8.50 -5.42 -6.85
C GLY A 39 7.43 -5.23 -7.93
N VAL A 40 6.56 -4.23 -7.76
CA VAL A 40 5.42 -3.93 -8.63
C VAL A 40 5.53 -2.52 -9.21
N THR A 41 4.61 -2.13 -10.09
CA THR A 41 4.59 -0.77 -10.61
C THR A 41 4.02 0.20 -9.58
N ALA A 42 4.42 1.48 -9.65
CA ALA A 42 3.87 2.53 -8.78
C ALA A 42 2.34 2.69 -8.95
N GLU A 43 1.83 2.49 -10.17
CA GLU A 43 0.39 2.58 -10.44
C GLU A 43 -0.39 1.43 -9.78
N ASP A 44 0.11 0.19 -9.87
CA ASP A 44 -0.50 -0.97 -9.21
C ASP A 44 -0.46 -0.81 -7.68
N ALA A 45 0.69 -0.38 -7.14
CA ALA A 45 0.85 -0.12 -5.71
C ALA A 45 -0.11 0.97 -5.22
N GLN A 46 -0.32 2.03 -6.00
CA GLN A 46 -1.25 3.10 -5.66
C GLN A 46 -2.70 2.59 -5.63
N ARG A 47 -3.15 1.85 -6.65
CA ARG A 47 -4.51 1.29 -6.68
C ARG A 47 -4.79 0.38 -5.51
N VAL A 48 -3.84 -0.49 -5.17
CA VAL A 48 -3.97 -1.41 -4.03
C VAL A 48 -3.88 -0.66 -2.70
N LEU A 49 -3.01 0.34 -2.58
CA LEU A 49 -2.94 1.20 -1.39
C LEU A 49 -4.27 1.91 -1.14
N GLU A 50 -4.89 2.48 -2.18
CA GLU A 50 -6.20 3.13 -2.08
C GLU A 50 -7.30 2.14 -1.64
N GLN A 51 -7.25 0.90 -2.13
CA GLN A 51 -8.16 -0.16 -1.68
C GLN A 51 -7.92 -0.50 -0.19
N MET A 52 -6.67 -0.66 0.23
CA MET A 52 -6.32 -0.96 1.62
C MET A 52 -6.68 0.18 2.58
N VAL A 53 -6.55 1.44 2.16
CA VAL A 53 -7.00 2.61 2.93
C VAL A 53 -8.53 2.61 3.06
N ARG A 54 -9.27 2.32 1.98
CA ARG A 54 -10.73 2.16 2.03
C ARG A 54 -11.17 1.05 2.96
N ASP A 55 -10.40 -0.03 3.06
CA ASP A 55 -10.67 -1.17 3.94
C ASP A 55 -10.16 -0.96 5.37
N GLY A 56 -9.54 0.19 5.67
CA GLY A 56 -9.00 0.52 7.00
C GLY A 56 -7.74 -0.24 7.40
N LEU A 57 -7.05 -0.84 6.41
CA LEU A 57 -5.84 -1.64 6.59
C LEU A 57 -4.54 -0.82 6.47
N ALA A 58 -4.58 0.35 5.86
CA ALA A 58 -3.43 1.23 5.64
C ALA A 58 -3.76 2.71 5.93
N ILE A 59 -2.74 3.51 6.22
CA ILE A 59 -2.85 4.96 6.41
C ILE A 59 -2.24 5.67 5.18
N PRO A 60 -2.94 6.64 4.56
CA PRO A 60 -2.42 7.32 3.39
C PRO A 60 -1.19 8.18 3.73
N ALA A 61 -0.18 8.11 2.85
CA ALA A 61 0.98 9.00 2.92
C ALA A 61 0.52 10.45 2.72
N GLY A 62 0.62 11.25 3.79
CA GLY A 62 0.11 12.63 3.84
C GLY A 62 -0.79 12.91 5.04
N GLN A 63 -1.32 11.87 5.70
CA GLN A 63 -2.02 11.97 6.98
C GLN A 63 -1.14 11.57 8.17
N GLN A 64 0.16 11.86 8.08
CA GLN A 64 0.99 11.86 9.28
C GLN A 64 0.28 12.76 10.30
N PRO A 65 -0.18 12.23 11.47
CA PRO A 65 -0.66 13.10 12.53
C PRO A 65 0.46 14.12 12.76
N PRO A 66 0.15 15.43 12.92
CA PRO A 66 1.20 16.40 13.18
C PRO A 66 2.05 15.84 14.31
N ALA A 67 3.35 15.68 14.06
CA ALA A 67 4.28 15.19 15.06
C ALA A 67 4.00 16.00 16.32
N ALA A 68 3.67 15.33 17.43
CA ALA A 68 3.32 15.99 18.67
C ALA A 68 4.38 17.07 18.96
N PRO A 69 3.99 18.31 19.30
CA PRO A 69 4.96 19.37 19.51
C PRO A 69 5.97 18.93 20.57
N PRO A 70 7.27 19.25 20.40
CA PRO A 70 8.25 18.98 21.44
C PRO A 70 7.81 19.69 22.73
N SER A 71 7.85 18.96 23.84
CA SER A 71 7.53 19.45 25.19
C SER A 71 8.55 20.47 25.69
#